data_AF-A0A505IU10-F1
#
_entry.id   AF-A0A505IU10-F1
#
_cell.length_a   1.000
_cell.length_b   1.000
_cell.length_c   1.000
_cell.angle_alpha   90.00
_cell.angle_beta   90.00
_cell.angle_gamma   90.00
#
_symmetry.space_group_name_H-M   'P 1'
#
loop_
_entity.id
_entity.type
_entity.pdbx_description
1 polymer ?
#
loop_
_entity_poly.entity_id
_entity_poly.type
_entity_poly.pdbx_seq_one_letter_code
_entity_poly.pdbx_strand_id
1 'polypeptide(L)'
;MTVKQALKRPEVLAPAGTLEKLKTAIHYGADAVYIGGNAYGLRSRAGNFTYEEMAEGVAFAKAHNAKVYVAANMVTHEGNQEGAGEFFRELRDVGISAVIVSDPALIQICATEAPGLPIHLSTQASATNYETLEFWREEGLERVVLAREVSMEEVAEIRKNTSVEIEAFIHGAMCISYSGRCTLSNHMSMRDANRGGCSQSCRWKYDLFDMPFATERNSLTKNGTVEEEFSMSAVDMSMIEHIPDLIENGVDSFKIEGRMKSIHYVSTVANVYKAAVDSYMADPENYVCKQEWIDELWKVAQRELASGFYYDTPSENEQLFGPRRKIPQYKFIGEVMAYDPATKTATIRQRNHFSVGDEIEFYGPGFHHFHQTVEVMYNEDGESIDRAPNPMMLLTMPVKEPVEVGDMIRKKK
;
A
#
# COMPACT_ATOMS: atom_id res chain seq x y z
N MET A 1 -34.42 -8.88 20.40
CA MET A 1 -33.04 -9.32 20.68
C MET A 1 -32.37 -9.51 19.33
N THR A 2 -31.66 -8.50 18.87
CA THR A 2 -30.88 -8.56 17.62
C THR A 2 -29.76 -9.56 17.86
N VAL A 3 -29.72 -10.64 17.08
CA VAL A 3 -28.60 -11.58 17.13
C VAL A 3 -27.35 -10.79 16.76
N LYS A 4 -26.45 -10.58 17.71
CA LYS A 4 -25.17 -9.90 17.46
C LYS A 4 -24.42 -10.77 16.44
N GLN A 5 -24.29 -10.29 15.21
CA GLN A 5 -23.57 -11.01 14.16
C GLN A 5 -22.13 -11.21 14.63
N ALA A 6 -21.61 -12.42 14.56
CA ALA A 6 -20.24 -12.69 14.94
C ALA A 6 -19.31 -11.94 13.97
N LEU A 7 -18.51 -11.00 14.48
CA LEU A 7 -17.57 -10.22 13.69
C LEU A 7 -16.47 -11.14 13.15
N LYS A 8 -16.22 -11.08 11.84
CA LYS A 8 -15.08 -11.76 11.22
C LYS A 8 -13.90 -10.80 11.24
N ARG A 9 -12.75 -11.25 11.74
CA ARG A 9 -11.52 -10.48 11.68
C ARG A 9 -11.08 -10.31 10.22
N PRO A 10 -10.86 -9.09 9.71
CA PRO A 10 -10.30 -8.89 8.38
C PRO A 10 -8.80 -9.17 8.36
N GLU A 11 -8.30 -9.61 7.20
CA GLU A 11 -6.88 -9.70 6.89
C GLU A 11 -6.30 -8.30 6.63
N VAL A 12 -5.20 -7.91 7.27
CA VAL A 12 -4.44 -6.70 6.90
C VAL A 12 -3.46 -7.05 5.77
N LEU A 13 -3.81 -6.67 4.54
CA LEU A 13 -3.04 -6.95 3.33
C LEU A 13 -2.13 -5.79 2.94
N ALA A 14 -0.83 -5.96 3.13
CA ALA A 14 0.19 -4.95 2.83
C ALA A 14 0.84 -5.12 1.43
N PRO A 15 1.28 -4.03 0.80
CA PRO A 15 2.01 -4.08 -0.46
C PRO A 15 3.49 -4.42 -0.25
N ALA A 16 4.07 -5.29 -1.09
CA ALA A 16 5.51 -5.55 -1.08
C ALA A 16 6.10 -5.46 -2.50
N GLY A 17 7.05 -4.54 -2.69
CA GLY A 17 7.72 -4.32 -3.98
C GLY A 17 9.05 -5.06 -4.14
N THR A 18 9.61 -5.56 -3.04
CA THR A 18 10.89 -6.29 -2.92
C THR A 18 10.80 -7.23 -1.73
N LEU A 19 11.69 -8.23 -1.65
CA LEU A 19 11.74 -9.19 -0.53
C LEU A 19 11.96 -8.50 0.83
N GLU A 20 12.78 -7.45 0.87
CA GLU A 20 12.96 -6.61 2.06
C GLU A 20 11.62 -6.04 2.55
N LYS A 21 10.82 -5.43 1.65
CA LYS A 21 9.51 -4.88 2.01
C LYS A 21 8.52 -5.95 2.45
N LEU A 22 8.59 -7.15 1.87
CA LEU A 22 7.77 -8.29 2.28
C LEU A 22 8.06 -8.65 3.74
N LYS A 23 9.34 -8.85 4.07
CA LYS A 23 9.77 -9.20 5.43
C LYS A 23 9.41 -8.10 6.42
N THR A 24 9.66 -6.84 6.07
CA THR A 24 9.28 -5.69 6.89
C THR A 24 7.77 -5.64 7.13
N ALA A 25 6.94 -5.78 6.11
CA ALA A 25 5.48 -5.69 6.25
C ALA A 25 4.94 -6.74 7.22
N ILE A 26 5.38 -7.99 7.07
CA ILE A 26 4.97 -9.12 7.93
C ILE A 26 5.51 -8.93 9.35
N HIS A 27 6.77 -8.52 9.50
CA HIS A 27 7.36 -8.25 10.81
C HIS A 27 6.61 -7.15 11.58
N TYR A 28 6.11 -6.12 10.87
CA TYR A 28 5.28 -5.05 11.43
C TYR A 28 3.77 -5.40 11.48
N GLY A 29 3.40 -6.67 11.26
CA GLY A 29 2.07 -7.18 11.60
C GLY A 29 1.09 -7.35 10.44
N ALA A 30 1.53 -7.27 9.18
CA ALA A 30 0.67 -7.61 8.05
C ALA A 30 0.29 -9.11 8.09
N ASP A 31 -1.01 -9.40 8.00
CA ASP A 31 -1.54 -10.77 7.95
C ASP A 31 -1.30 -11.41 6.55
N ALA A 32 -1.17 -10.58 5.51
CA ALA A 32 -0.78 -11.00 4.18
C ALA A 32 -0.03 -9.90 3.44
N VAL A 33 0.69 -10.28 2.38
CA VAL A 33 1.37 -9.37 1.47
C VAL A 33 1.04 -9.66 0.02
N TYR A 34 0.94 -8.63 -0.81
CA TYR A 34 0.86 -8.81 -2.27
C TYR A 34 2.09 -8.26 -2.98
N ILE A 35 2.65 -9.08 -3.85
CA ILE A 35 3.86 -8.83 -4.64
C ILE A 35 3.53 -8.76 -6.14
N GLY A 36 4.55 -8.58 -6.97
CA GLY A 36 4.46 -8.77 -8.42
C GLY A 36 5.56 -9.69 -8.90
N GLY A 37 5.23 -10.56 -9.84
CA GLY A 37 6.23 -11.31 -10.61
C GLY A 37 6.82 -10.47 -11.74
N ASN A 38 7.69 -11.12 -12.52
CA ASN A 38 8.36 -10.51 -13.67
C ASN A 38 7.45 -10.33 -14.90
N ALA A 39 6.22 -10.85 -14.85
CA ALA A 39 5.26 -10.79 -15.94
C ALA A 39 3.83 -10.51 -15.43
N TYR A 40 2.94 -10.14 -16.35
CA TYR A 40 1.48 -9.98 -16.18
C TYR A 40 0.98 -8.94 -15.15
N GLY A 41 1.87 -8.20 -14.46
CA GLY A 41 1.50 -7.19 -13.46
C GLY A 41 1.51 -5.73 -13.96
N LEU A 42 0.71 -4.87 -13.35
CA LEU A 42 0.61 -3.42 -13.68
C LEU A 42 1.71 -2.51 -13.12
N ARG A 43 2.76 -3.07 -12.54
CA ARG A 43 3.83 -2.30 -11.91
C ARG A 43 5.17 -2.84 -12.37
N SER A 44 5.41 -2.77 -13.68
CA SER A 44 6.65 -3.21 -14.33
C SER A 44 7.91 -2.52 -13.80
N ARG A 45 7.77 -1.36 -13.14
CA ARG A 45 8.87 -0.58 -12.53
C ARG A 45 9.08 -0.82 -11.03
N ALA A 46 8.31 -1.71 -10.40
CA ALA A 46 8.63 -2.16 -9.05
C ALA A 46 9.83 -3.12 -9.11
N GLY A 47 10.43 -3.46 -7.95
CA GLY A 47 11.55 -4.42 -7.91
C GLY A 47 11.19 -5.74 -8.58
N ASN A 48 9.97 -6.22 -8.34
CA ASN A 48 9.41 -7.51 -8.79
C ASN A 48 10.28 -8.69 -8.33
N PHE A 49 9.64 -9.84 -8.14
CA PHE A 49 10.30 -10.98 -7.51
C PHE A 49 10.74 -12.00 -8.56
N THR A 50 11.92 -12.57 -8.38
CA THR A 50 12.28 -13.86 -9.00
C THR A 50 11.57 -15.01 -8.28
N TYR A 51 11.52 -16.21 -8.88
CA TYR A 51 10.91 -17.36 -8.22
C TYR A 51 11.67 -17.78 -6.96
N GLU A 52 12.99 -17.59 -6.92
CA GLU A 52 13.81 -17.83 -5.73
C GLU A 52 13.44 -16.87 -4.59
N GLU A 53 13.29 -15.57 -4.90
CA GLU A 53 12.85 -14.58 -3.91
C GLU A 53 11.40 -14.84 -3.46
N MET A 54 10.53 -15.33 -4.36
CA MET A 54 9.17 -15.75 -3.99
C MET A 54 9.21 -16.93 -3.03
N ALA A 55 10.02 -17.96 -3.29
CA ALA A 55 10.16 -19.12 -2.41
C ALA A 55 10.68 -18.72 -1.02
N GLU A 56 11.67 -17.83 -0.96
CA GLU A 56 12.16 -17.28 0.31
C GLU A 56 11.07 -16.47 1.04
N GLY A 57 10.34 -15.62 0.30
CA GLY A 57 9.24 -14.83 0.84
C GLY A 57 8.09 -15.67 1.37
N VAL A 58 7.71 -16.74 0.67
CA VAL A 58 6.68 -17.71 1.10
C VAL A 58 7.13 -18.45 2.36
N ALA A 59 8.39 -18.90 2.41
CA ALA A 59 8.94 -19.56 3.58
C ALA A 59 8.93 -18.63 4.82
N PHE A 60 9.33 -17.37 4.64
CA PHE A 60 9.25 -16.36 5.68
C PHE A 60 7.81 -16.11 6.13
N ALA A 61 6.89 -15.88 5.19
CA ALA A 61 5.48 -15.62 5.52
C ALA A 61 4.85 -16.79 6.29
N LYS A 62 5.10 -18.03 5.87
CA LYS A 62 4.62 -19.23 6.57
C LYS A 62 5.14 -19.32 8.00
N ALA A 63 6.41 -18.98 8.25
CA ALA A 63 6.98 -18.95 9.60
C ALA A 63 6.32 -17.91 10.52
N HIS A 64 5.69 -16.90 9.92
CA HIS A 64 4.98 -15.82 10.61
C HIS A 64 3.44 -15.92 10.50
N ASN A 65 2.89 -17.05 10.04
CA ASN A 65 1.45 -17.26 9.78
C ASN A 65 0.82 -16.22 8.83
N ALA A 66 1.62 -15.68 7.91
CA ALA A 66 1.19 -14.73 6.89
C ALA A 66 1.09 -15.40 5.50
N LYS A 67 0.34 -14.77 4.60
CA LYS A 67 0.15 -15.24 3.21
C LYS A 67 0.87 -14.35 2.20
N VAL A 68 1.23 -14.92 1.06
CA VAL A 68 1.81 -14.19 -0.08
C VAL A 68 0.91 -14.32 -1.29
N TYR A 69 0.51 -13.18 -1.87
CA TYR A 69 -0.28 -13.11 -3.10
C TYR A 69 0.51 -12.49 -4.23
N VAL A 70 0.25 -12.90 -5.48
CA VAL A 70 0.93 -12.33 -6.66
C VAL A 70 -0.08 -11.59 -7.53
N ALA A 71 0.21 -10.32 -7.83
CA ALA A 71 -0.60 -9.54 -8.77
C ALA A 71 -0.20 -9.83 -10.23
N ALA A 72 -1.14 -10.39 -10.99
CA ALA A 72 -1.09 -10.64 -12.43
C ALA A 72 -2.29 -9.97 -13.11
N ASN A 73 -2.40 -8.66 -12.92
CA ASN A 73 -3.61 -7.88 -13.15
C ASN A 73 -3.53 -6.91 -14.35
N MET A 74 -2.73 -7.24 -15.36
CA MET A 74 -2.74 -6.50 -16.62
C MET A 74 -4.06 -6.72 -17.37
N VAL A 75 -4.46 -5.74 -18.19
CA VAL A 75 -5.49 -5.91 -19.21
C VAL A 75 -4.79 -6.43 -20.47
N THR A 76 -5.12 -7.64 -20.91
CA THR A 76 -4.40 -8.29 -22.00
C THR A 76 -4.88 -7.81 -23.37
N HIS A 77 -3.96 -7.83 -24.33
CA HIS A 77 -4.27 -7.81 -25.76
C HIS A 77 -3.82 -9.13 -26.38
N GLU A 78 -4.23 -9.41 -27.61
CA GLU A 78 -3.81 -10.60 -28.35
C GLU A 78 -2.28 -10.82 -28.27
N GLY A 79 -1.90 -12.06 -27.94
CA GLY A 79 -0.52 -12.47 -27.69
C GLY A 79 0.02 -12.19 -26.28
N ASN A 80 -0.63 -11.36 -25.46
CA ASN A 80 -0.16 -11.07 -24.09
C ASN A 80 -0.39 -12.23 -23.12
N GLN A 81 -1.15 -13.25 -23.49
CA GLN A 81 -1.39 -14.47 -22.73
C GLN A 81 -0.29 -15.53 -22.90
N GLU A 82 0.62 -15.35 -23.86
CA GLU A 82 1.71 -16.29 -24.12
C GLU A 82 2.56 -16.50 -22.85
N GLY A 83 2.79 -17.76 -22.46
CA GLY A 83 3.54 -18.15 -21.26
C GLY A 83 2.75 -18.11 -19.94
N ALA A 84 1.50 -17.64 -19.93
CA ALA A 84 0.75 -17.43 -18.68
C ALA A 84 0.51 -18.74 -17.90
N GLY A 85 0.27 -19.84 -18.61
CA GLY A 85 0.06 -21.14 -17.99
C GLY A 85 1.27 -21.67 -17.23
N GLU A 86 2.48 -21.53 -17.79
CA GLU A 86 3.72 -21.86 -17.11
C GLU A 86 3.94 -20.96 -15.90
N PHE A 87 3.74 -19.65 -16.06
CA PHE A 87 3.83 -18.69 -14.97
C PHE A 87 2.92 -19.08 -13.80
N PHE A 88 1.65 -19.38 -14.02
CA PHE A 88 0.74 -19.76 -12.93
C PHE A 88 1.09 -21.10 -12.28
N ARG A 89 1.61 -22.08 -13.05
CA ARG A 89 2.11 -23.34 -12.47
C ARG A 89 3.28 -23.10 -11.53
N GLU A 90 4.26 -22.29 -11.93
CA GLU A 90 5.40 -21.95 -11.08
C GLU A 90 4.94 -21.25 -9.80
N LEU A 91 3.99 -20.30 -9.88
CA LEU A 91 3.45 -19.64 -8.68
C LEU A 91 2.77 -20.64 -7.72
N ARG A 92 1.98 -21.57 -8.27
CA ARG A 92 1.35 -22.64 -7.47
C ARG A 92 2.41 -23.50 -6.80
N ASP A 93 3.43 -23.93 -7.55
CA ASP A 93 4.43 -24.89 -7.09
C ASP A 93 5.40 -24.26 -6.06
N VAL A 94 5.65 -22.95 -6.16
CA VAL A 94 6.37 -22.15 -5.14
C VAL A 94 5.55 -22.00 -3.84
N GLY A 95 4.23 -22.19 -3.89
CA GLY A 95 3.34 -22.09 -2.74
C GLY A 95 2.74 -20.70 -2.51
N ILE A 96 2.59 -19.91 -3.57
CA ILE A 96 1.82 -18.67 -3.53
C ILE A 96 0.38 -18.96 -3.09
N SER A 97 -0.14 -18.16 -2.16
CA SER A 97 -1.44 -18.42 -1.53
C SER A 97 -2.63 -18.03 -2.41
N ALA A 98 -2.46 -17.06 -3.31
CA ALA A 98 -3.45 -16.67 -4.32
C ALA A 98 -2.83 -15.75 -5.38
N VAL A 99 -3.47 -15.67 -6.55
CA VAL A 99 -3.16 -14.66 -7.57
C VAL A 99 -4.25 -13.61 -7.65
N ILE A 100 -3.87 -12.36 -7.90
CA ILE A 100 -4.80 -11.24 -8.07
C ILE A 100 -4.85 -10.88 -9.56
N VAL A 101 -5.93 -11.24 -10.24
CA VAL A 101 -6.06 -11.25 -11.71
C VAL A 101 -7.28 -10.43 -12.14
N SER A 102 -7.23 -9.75 -13.28
CA SER A 102 -8.36 -8.97 -13.83
C SER A 102 -8.89 -9.46 -15.16
N ASP A 103 -8.02 -10.08 -15.96
CA ASP A 103 -8.33 -10.42 -17.33
C ASP A 103 -9.00 -11.81 -17.40
N PRO A 104 -10.18 -11.95 -18.04
CA PRO A 104 -10.88 -13.23 -18.12
C PRO A 104 -10.04 -14.35 -18.76
N ALA A 105 -9.20 -14.06 -19.75
CA ALA A 105 -8.36 -15.07 -20.38
C ALA A 105 -7.28 -15.56 -19.39
N LEU A 106 -6.65 -14.65 -18.64
CA LEU A 106 -5.68 -15.05 -17.61
C LEU A 106 -6.35 -15.82 -16.46
N ILE A 107 -7.57 -15.45 -16.06
CA ILE A 107 -8.37 -16.19 -15.07
C ILE A 107 -8.60 -17.62 -15.56
N GLN A 108 -9.08 -17.79 -16.80
CA GLN A 108 -9.32 -19.12 -17.38
C GLN A 108 -8.04 -19.95 -17.47
N ILE A 109 -6.93 -19.34 -17.90
CA ILE A 109 -5.63 -20.02 -17.98
C ILE A 109 -5.16 -20.46 -16.59
N CYS A 110 -5.24 -19.59 -15.58
CA CYS A 110 -4.87 -19.94 -14.21
C CYS A 110 -5.72 -21.12 -13.69
N ALA A 111 -7.04 -21.05 -13.85
CA ALA A 111 -7.97 -22.08 -13.37
C ALA A 111 -7.73 -23.44 -14.05
N THR A 112 -7.38 -23.44 -15.34
CA THR A 112 -7.18 -24.68 -16.12
C THR A 112 -5.77 -25.25 -16.01
N GLU A 113 -4.73 -24.41 -16.06
CA GLU A 113 -3.34 -24.85 -16.11
C GLU A 113 -2.65 -24.94 -14.75
N ALA A 114 -3.14 -24.20 -13.75
CA ALA A 114 -2.64 -24.21 -12.37
C ALA A 114 -3.76 -24.55 -11.37
N PRO A 115 -4.45 -25.71 -11.52
CA PRO A 115 -5.55 -26.08 -10.64
C PRO A 115 -5.11 -26.10 -9.18
N GLY A 116 -5.96 -25.55 -8.30
CA GLY A 116 -5.71 -25.42 -6.87
C GLY A 116 -5.00 -24.13 -6.45
N LEU A 117 -4.56 -23.27 -7.38
CA LEU A 117 -4.10 -21.92 -7.07
C LEU A 117 -5.31 -20.97 -6.94
N PRO A 118 -5.60 -20.41 -5.75
CA PRO A 118 -6.75 -19.52 -5.57
C PRO A 118 -6.64 -18.25 -6.40
N ILE A 119 -7.78 -17.77 -6.91
CA ILE A 119 -7.86 -16.58 -7.76
C ILE A 119 -8.71 -15.52 -7.05
N HIS A 120 -8.11 -14.35 -6.88
CA HIS A 120 -8.77 -13.15 -6.38
C HIS A 120 -8.98 -12.17 -7.56
N LEU A 121 -10.17 -11.60 -7.67
CA LEU A 121 -10.45 -10.60 -8.71
C LEU A 121 -9.76 -9.29 -8.37
N SER A 122 -8.96 -8.75 -9.28
CA SER A 122 -8.35 -7.44 -9.12
C SER A 122 -9.38 -6.32 -9.31
N THR A 123 -9.21 -5.21 -8.58
CA THR A 123 -9.98 -3.96 -8.75
C THR A 123 -9.98 -3.45 -10.21
N GLN A 124 -9.00 -3.86 -11.02
CA GLN A 124 -8.94 -3.60 -12.46
C GLN A 124 -10.08 -4.24 -13.27
N ALA A 125 -10.88 -5.12 -12.66
CA ALA A 125 -12.14 -5.62 -13.22
C ALA A 125 -13.32 -4.64 -12.99
N SER A 126 -13.18 -3.68 -12.08
CA SER A 126 -14.20 -2.68 -11.72
C SER A 126 -15.51 -3.28 -11.18
N ALA A 127 -15.44 -4.25 -10.26
CA ALA A 127 -16.62 -4.85 -9.65
C ALA A 127 -17.27 -3.92 -8.61
N THR A 128 -18.55 -3.61 -8.78
CA THR A 128 -19.30 -2.62 -7.99
C THR A 128 -20.64 -3.09 -7.42
N ASN A 129 -21.09 -4.30 -7.74
CA ASN A 129 -22.38 -4.84 -7.29
C ASN A 129 -22.28 -6.35 -7.01
N TYR A 130 -23.24 -6.88 -6.26
CA TYR A 130 -23.19 -8.27 -5.83
C TYR A 130 -23.41 -9.25 -6.99
N GLU A 131 -24.17 -8.89 -8.03
CA GLU A 131 -24.38 -9.73 -9.21
C GLU A 131 -23.05 -10.00 -9.92
N THR A 132 -22.18 -8.99 -9.99
CA THR A 132 -20.82 -9.13 -10.53
C THR A 132 -19.97 -10.04 -9.63
N LEU A 133 -20.07 -9.91 -8.30
CA LEU A 133 -19.36 -10.79 -7.37
C LEU A 133 -19.80 -12.25 -7.53
N GLU A 134 -21.11 -12.49 -7.62
CA GLU A 134 -21.69 -13.82 -7.82
C GLU A 134 -21.30 -14.44 -9.16
N PHE A 135 -21.27 -13.64 -10.24
CA PHE A 135 -20.73 -14.10 -11.53
C PHE A 135 -19.30 -14.63 -11.37
N TRP A 136 -18.41 -13.88 -10.71
CA TRP A 136 -17.04 -14.33 -10.50
C TRP A 136 -16.93 -15.51 -9.54
N ARG A 137 -17.85 -15.65 -8.58
CA ARG A 137 -17.95 -16.84 -7.72
C ARG A 137 -18.28 -18.08 -8.53
N GLU A 138 -19.19 -17.97 -9.49
CA GLU A 138 -19.56 -19.07 -10.38
C GLU A 138 -18.40 -19.50 -11.28
N GLU A 139 -17.53 -18.56 -11.67
CA GLU A 139 -16.26 -18.82 -12.36
C GLU A 139 -15.15 -19.34 -11.42
N GLY A 140 -15.43 -19.53 -10.12
CA GLY A 140 -14.54 -20.16 -9.15
C GLY A 140 -13.62 -19.23 -8.38
N LEU A 141 -13.85 -17.91 -8.42
CA LEU A 141 -13.06 -16.95 -7.64
C LEU A 141 -13.55 -16.90 -6.18
N GLU A 142 -12.61 -16.86 -5.24
CA GLU A 142 -12.90 -16.91 -3.80
C GLU A 142 -13.07 -15.51 -3.20
N ARG A 143 -12.41 -14.51 -3.79
CA ARG A 143 -12.35 -13.13 -3.29
C ARG A 143 -12.43 -12.12 -4.40
N VAL A 144 -13.13 -11.02 -4.16
CA VAL A 144 -13.24 -9.89 -5.09
C VAL A 144 -12.72 -8.61 -4.45
N VAL A 145 -11.73 -7.98 -5.10
CA VAL A 145 -11.30 -6.63 -4.75
C VAL A 145 -12.29 -5.64 -5.37
N LEU A 146 -13.03 -4.93 -4.51
CA LEU A 146 -14.02 -3.96 -4.96
C LEU A 146 -13.38 -2.81 -5.75
N ALA A 147 -14.19 -2.22 -6.62
CA ALA A 147 -13.87 -0.94 -7.22
C ALA A 147 -13.74 0.14 -6.12
N ARG A 148 -12.87 1.13 -6.36
CA ARG A 148 -12.57 2.18 -5.36
C ARG A 148 -13.66 3.25 -5.25
N GLU A 149 -14.60 3.22 -6.17
CA GLU A 149 -15.75 4.11 -6.24
C GLU A 149 -16.97 3.54 -5.47
N VAL A 150 -16.88 2.33 -4.91
CA VAL A 150 -17.95 1.70 -4.12
C VAL A 150 -18.04 2.38 -2.75
N SER A 151 -19.23 2.90 -2.43
CA SER A 151 -19.55 3.54 -1.16
C SER A 151 -19.74 2.51 -0.03
N MET A 152 -19.70 2.96 1.23
CA MET A 152 -19.94 2.09 2.39
C MET A 152 -21.38 1.54 2.41
N GLU A 153 -22.35 2.32 1.93
CA GLU A 153 -23.74 1.85 1.76
C GLU A 153 -23.81 0.70 0.75
N GLU A 154 -23.09 0.83 -0.38
CA GLU A 154 -23.00 -0.24 -1.37
C GLU A 154 -22.23 -1.46 -0.83
N VAL A 155 -21.17 -1.29 -0.04
CA VAL A 155 -20.49 -2.42 0.63
C VAL A 155 -21.47 -3.20 1.52
N ALA A 156 -22.26 -2.49 2.32
CA ALA A 156 -23.28 -3.09 3.17
C ALA A 156 -24.32 -3.86 2.35
N GLU A 157 -24.79 -3.30 1.24
CA GLU A 157 -25.77 -3.94 0.36
C GLU A 157 -25.19 -5.15 -0.37
N ILE A 158 -23.95 -5.06 -0.85
CA ILE A 158 -23.25 -6.18 -1.47
C ILE A 158 -23.14 -7.33 -0.47
N ARG A 159 -22.70 -7.05 0.76
CA ARG A 159 -22.52 -8.10 1.77
C ARG A 159 -23.82 -8.85 2.08
N LYS A 160 -24.97 -8.18 2.10
CA LYS A 160 -26.27 -8.84 2.35
C LYS A 160 -26.63 -9.90 1.31
N ASN A 161 -26.11 -9.78 0.08
CA ASN A 161 -26.57 -10.56 -1.08
C ASN A 161 -25.54 -11.58 -1.61
N THR A 162 -24.36 -11.69 -0.99
CA THR A 162 -23.32 -12.64 -1.39
C THR A 162 -22.66 -13.25 -0.16
N SER A 163 -21.87 -14.32 -0.33
CA SER A 163 -20.89 -14.81 0.66
C SER A 163 -19.44 -14.75 0.17
N VAL A 164 -19.20 -14.20 -1.03
CA VAL A 164 -17.85 -13.99 -1.59
C VAL A 164 -17.04 -13.13 -0.62
N GLU A 165 -15.73 -13.41 -0.49
CA GLU A 165 -14.85 -12.56 0.30
C GLU A 165 -14.69 -11.20 -0.38
N ILE A 166 -14.94 -10.11 0.35
CA ILE A 166 -14.76 -8.75 -0.18
C ILE A 166 -13.46 -8.16 0.35
N GLU A 167 -12.63 -7.70 -0.58
CA GLU A 167 -11.40 -6.96 -0.30
C GLU A 167 -11.58 -5.51 -0.69
N ALA A 168 -11.29 -4.59 0.23
CA ALA A 168 -11.51 -3.17 0.02
C ALA A 168 -10.22 -2.38 0.30
N PHE A 169 -9.97 -1.34 -0.49
CA PHE A 169 -8.82 -0.48 -0.24
C PHE A 169 -9.11 0.43 0.96
N ILE A 170 -8.15 0.51 1.87
CA ILE A 170 -8.29 1.25 3.13
C ILE A 170 -7.29 2.38 3.28
N HIS A 171 -6.17 2.33 2.55
CA HIS A 171 -5.12 3.33 2.66
C HIS A 171 -4.28 3.44 1.38
N GLY A 172 -3.78 4.65 1.10
CA GLY A 172 -2.81 4.91 0.04
C GLY A 172 -3.40 5.60 -1.19
N ALA A 173 -2.62 5.64 -2.28
CA ALA A 173 -2.91 6.57 -3.38
C ALA A 173 -4.21 6.21 -4.13
N MET A 174 -5.04 7.23 -4.37
CA MET A 174 -6.24 7.14 -5.20
C MET A 174 -5.93 7.47 -6.67
N CYS A 175 -6.53 6.71 -7.58
CA CYS A 175 -6.46 7.00 -9.01
C CYS A 175 -7.60 7.95 -9.38
N ILE A 176 -7.35 8.88 -10.31
CA ILE A 176 -8.44 9.67 -10.92
C ILE A 176 -9.22 8.86 -11.97
N SER A 177 -8.60 7.83 -12.53
CA SER A 177 -9.27 6.95 -13.49
C SER A 177 -10.04 5.85 -12.75
N TYR A 178 -11.20 5.49 -13.28
CA TYR A 178 -12.11 4.52 -12.71
C TYR A 178 -11.40 3.21 -12.35
N SER A 179 -11.25 2.95 -11.05
CA SER A 179 -10.51 1.82 -10.46
C SER A 179 -9.15 1.53 -11.12
N GLY A 180 -8.45 2.59 -11.53
CA GLY A 180 -7.13 2.53 -12.13
C GLY A 180 -7.09 2.18 -13.62
N ARG A 181 -8.23 2.10 -14.32
CA ARG A 181 -8.30 1.90 -15.78
C ARG A 181 -8.02 3.21 -16.51
N CYS A 182 -6.74 3.53 -16.70
CA CYS A 182 -6.30 4.84 -17.17
C CYS A 182 -6.05 4.86 -18.67
N THR A 183 -6.75 5.74 -19.40
CA THR A 183 -6.47 6.05 -20.82
C THR A 183 -5.57 7.28 -20.98
N LEU A 184 -5.48 8.12 -19.94
CA LEU A 184 -4.71 9.37 -19.97
C LEU A 184 -3.21 9.13 -20.20
N SER A 185 -2.62 8.11 -19.57
CA SER A 185 -1.20 7.76 -19.77
C SER A 185 -0.90 7.38 -21.23
N ASN A 186 -1.83 6.66 -21.86
CA ASN A 186 -1.72 6.17 -23.23
C ASN A 186 -1.71 7.36 -24.19
N HIS A 187 -2.63 8.31 -23.99
CA HIS A 187 -2.70 9.52 -24.82
C HIS A 187 -1.52 10.47 -24.58
N MET A 188 -1.21 10.77 -23.31
CA MET A 188 -0.26 11.84 -22.96
C MET A 188 1.21 11.43 -23.13
N SER A 189 1.52 10.14 -23.03
CA SER A 189 2.90 9.66 -23.01
C SER A 189 3.16 8.42 -23.86
N MET A 190 2.15 7.93 -24.59
CA MET A 190 2.23 6.68 -25.36
C MET A 190 2.65 5.47 -24.50
N ARG A 191 2.39 5.52 -23.20
CA ARG A 191 2.70 4.42 -22.27
C ARG A 191 1.41 3.84 -21.72
N ASP A 192 1.21 2.55 -21.95
CA ASP A 192 -0.04 1.86 -21.64
C ASP A 192 -0.21 1.59 -20.14
N ALA A 193 -1.00 2.41 -19.44
CA ALA A 193 -1.19 2.24 -17.99
C ALA A 193 -1.84 0.90 -17.61
N ASN A 194 -2.68 0.35 -18.48
CA ASN A 194 -3.39 -0.93 -18.25
C ASN A 194 -2.50 -2.16 -18.54
N ARG A 195 -1.25 -1.94 -18.97
CA ARG A 195 -0.20 -2.96 -19.11
C ARG A 195 1.09 -2.55 -18.38
N GLY A 196 0.93 -1.81 -17.29
CA GLY A 196 2.02 -1.42 -16.38
C GLY A 196 2.83 -0.20 -16.80
N GLY A 197 2.41 0.48 -17.86
CA GLY A 197 3.04 1.68 -18.40
C GLY A 197 2.67 3.00 -17.72
N CYS A 198 1.99 3.02 -16.57
CA CYS A 198 1.51 4.27 -15.96
C CYS A 198 2.63 5.33 -15.83
N SER A 199 2.44 6.47 -16.50
CA SER A 199 3.38 7.60 -16.48
C SER A 199 3.09 8.61 -15.37
N GLN A 200 2.05 8.35 -14.58
CA GLN A 200 1.55 9.26 -13.55
C GLN A 200 1.20 10.64 -14.13
N SER A 201 0.65 10.66 -15.35
CA SER A 201 0.26 11.90 -16.04
C SER A 201 -0.73 12.74 -15.21
N CYS A 202 -1.63 12.12 -14.45
CA CYS A 202 -2.50 12.83 -13.51
C CYS A 202 -1.76 13.68 -12.45
N ARG A 203 -0.45 13.46 -12.25
CA ARG A 203 0.41 14.22 -11.32
C ARG A 203 1.18 15.35 -11.99
N TRP A 204 1.06 15.51 -13.31
CA TRP A 204 1.68 16.61 -14.02
C TRP A 204 0.94 17.92 -13.70
N LYS A 205 1.59 19.03 -14.07
CA LYS A 205 1.02 20.36 -13.99
C LYS A 205 0.45 20.74 -15.36
N TYR A 206 -0.79 21.21 -15.34
CA TYR A 206 -1.59 21.49 -16.52
C TYR A 206 -2.04 22.95 -16.53
N ASP A 207 -1.97 23.56 -17.71
CA ASP A 207 -2.54 24.88 -18.00
C ASP A 207 -4.05 24.74 -18.29
N LEU A 208 -4.86 25.69 -17.85
CA LEU A 208 -6.29 25.70 -18.12
C LEU A 208 -6.58 26.68 -19.27
N PHE A 209 -7.33 26.24 -20.27
CA PHE A 209 -7.65 27.06 -21.44
C PHE A 209 -9.14 27.33 -21.52
N ASP A 210 -9.50 28.59 -21.76
CA ASP A 210 -10.79 28.93 -22.35
C ASP A 210 -10.71 28.73 -23.86
N MET A 211 -11.68 28.01 -24.40
CA MET A 211 -11.76 27.61 -25.79
C MET A 211 -13.14 27.96 -26.37
N PRO A 212 -13.44 29.25 -26.58
CA PRO A 212 -14.72 29.68 -27.16
C PRO A 212 -14.94 29.07 -28.55
N PHE A 213 -13.86 28.78 -29.27
CA PHE A 213 -13.84 27.99 -30.50
C PHE A 213 -12.72 26.95 -30.42
N ALA A 214 -12.89 25.77 -31.03
CA ALA A 214 -11.96 24.64 -30.89
C ALA A 214 -10.50 24.95 -31.31
N THR A 215 -10.30 25.96 -32.16
CA THR A 215 -8.99 26.41 -32.64
C THR A 215 -8.36 27.52 -31.81
N GLU A 216 -9.13 28.17 -30.94
CA GLU A 216 -8.67 29.27 -30.09
C GLU A 216 -8.36 28.74 -28.70
N ARG A 217 -7.18 29.06 -28.19
CA ARG A 217 -6.71 28.63 -26.87
C ARG A 217 -6.26 29.83 -26.06
N ASN A 218 -7.11 30.30 -25.18
CA ASN A 218 -6.80 31.39 -24.27
C ASN A 218 -6.40 30.81 -22.92
N SER A 219 -5.10 30.81 -22.61
CA SER A 219 -4.62 30.30 -21.31
C SER A 219 -5.13 31.20 -20.18
N LEU A 220 -5.89 30.58 -19.28
CA LEU A 220 -6.42 31.20 -18.06
C LEU A 220 -5.36 31.28 -16.96
N THR A 221 -4.35 30.41 -16.99
CA THR A 221 -3.24 30.50 -16.04
C THR A 221 -2.28 31.64 -16.42
N LYS A 222 -1.92 31.77 -17.71
CA LYS A 222 -0.97 32.82 -18.16
C LYS A 222 -1.57 34.22 -18.17
N ASN A 223 -2.88 34.35 -18.37
CA ASN A 223 -3.55 35.65 -18.31
C ASN A 223 -3.91 36.09 -16.87
N GLY A 224 -3.59 35.26 -15.86
CA GLY A 224 -3.80 35.55 -14.45
C GLY A 224 -5.23 35.32 -13.95
N THR A 225 -6.12 34.73 -14.75
CA THR A 225 -7.49 34.37 -14.32
C THR A 225 -7.49 33.21 -13.32
N VAL A 226 -6.58 32.25 -13.52
CA VAL A 226 -6.30 31.15 -12.60
C VAL A 226 -4.89 31.33 -12.04
N GLU A 227 -4.77 31.31 -10.72
CA GLU A 227 -3.51 31.65 -10.03
C GLU A 227 -2.38 30.64 -10.26
N GLU A 228 -2.68 29.36 -10.48
CA GLU A 228 -1.67 28.32 -10.67
C GLU A 228 -2.07 27.21 -11.65
N GLU A 229 -1.07 26.47 -12.14
CA GLU A 229 -1.28 25.24 -12.92
C GLU A 229 -1.89 24.13 -12.06
N PHE A 230 -2.92 23.48 -12.60
CA PHE A 230 -3.66 22.47 -11.87
C PHE A 230 -3.03 21.07 -12.00
N SER A 231 -3.33 20.20 -11.03
CA SER A 231 -3.02 18.78 -11.10
C SER A 231 -4.28 17.96 -10.90
N MET A 232 -4.40 16.86 -11.63
CA MET A 232 -5.54 15.93 -11.59
C MET A 232 -5.36 14.83 -10.52
N SER A 233 -4.51 15.07 -9.53
CA SER A 233 -4.17 14.06 -8.54
C SER A 233 -5.13 14.13 -7.37
N ALA A 234 -5.69 12.99 -6.98
CA ALA A 234 -6.40 12.88 -5.71
C ALA A 234 -5.42 12.90 -4.52
N VAL A 235 -5.96 13.28 -3.36
CA VAL A 235 -5.38 13.00 -2.04
C VAL A 235 -5.26 11.49 -1.83
N ASP A 236 -4.49 11.05 -0.83
CA ASP A 236 -4.42 9.63 -0.49
C ASP A 236 -5.67 9.24 0.33
N MET A 237 -6.10 7.98 0.22
CA MET A 237 -7.20 7.45 1.03
C MET A 237 -6.70 7.03 2.40
N SER A 238 -7.54 7.17 3.44
CA SER A 238 -7.32 6.59 4.76
C SER A 238 -8.64 6.31 5.47
N MET A 239 -8.85 5.06 5.91
CA MET A 239 -10.03 4.61 6.65
C MET A 239 -9.73 4.28 8.12
N ILE A 240 -8.62 4.79 8.66
CA ILE A 240 -8.18 4.50 10.04
C ILE A 240 -9.23 4.88 11.11
N GLU A 241 -10.00 5.95 10.87
CA GLU A 241 -11.06 6.40 11.77
C GLU A 241 -12.36 5.59 11.63
N HIS A 242 -12.42 4.68 10.63
CA HIS A 242 -13.62 4.00 10.17
C HIS A 242 -13.47 2.47 10.12
N ILE A 243 -12.57 1.93 10.97
CA ILE A 243 -12.36 0.49 11.10
C ILE A 243 -13.65 -0.28 11.47
N PRO A 244 -14.50 0.20 12.40
CA PRO A 244 -15.76 -0.48 12.72
C PRO A 244 -16.65 -0.65 11.49
N ASP A 245 -16.90 0.41 10.73
CA ASP A 245 -17.76 0.38 9.55
C ASP A 245 -17.33 -0.67 8.53
N LEU A 246 -16.02 -0.79 8.27
CA LEU A 246 -15.49 -1.78 7.35
C LEU A 246 -15.72 -3.23 7.84
N ILE A 247 -15.48 -3.49 9.12
CA ILE A 247 -15.60 -4.83 9.71
C ILE A 247 -17.08 -5.23 9.82
N GLU A 248 -17.93 -4.31 10.29
CA GLU A 248 -19.36 -4.54 10.48
C GLU A 248 -20.08 -4.75 9.15
N ASN A 249 -19.67 -4.06 8.08
CA ASN A 249 -20.18 -4.28 6.73
C ASN A 249 -19.54 -5.48 6.01
N GLY A 250 -18.72 -6.28 6.72
CA GLY A 250 -18.27 -7.59 6.26
C GLY A 250 -17.14 -7.56 5.25
N VAL A 251 -16.25 -6.56 5.31
CA VAL A 251 -15.00 -6.58 4.54
C VAL A 251 -14.04 -7.60 5.14
N ASP A 252 -13.58 -8.54 4.30
CA ASP A 252 -12.74 -9.68 4.69
C ASP A 252 -11.23 -9.38 4.61
N SER A 253 -10.84 -8.41 3.78
CA SER A 253 -9.43 -8.04 3.56
C SER A 253 -9.26 -6.54 3.38
N PHE A 254 -8.40 -5.95 4.20
CA PHE A 254 -8.03 -4.54 4.22
C PHE A 254 -6.79 -4.33 3.37
N LYS A 255 -6.98 -3.82 2.16
CA LYS A 255 -5.91 -3.66 1.19
C LYS A 255 -5.25 -2.29 1.29
N ILE A 256 -3.95 -2.29 1.60
CA ILE A 256 -3.11 -1.08 1.59
C ILE A 256 -2.51 -0.91 0.18
N GLU A 257 -2.65 0.26 -0.44
CA GLU A 257 -1.95 0.58 -1.69
C GLU A 257 -0.52 1.05 -1.40
N GLY A 258 0.46 0.55 -2.16
CA GLY A 258 1.79 1.16 -2.11
C GLY A 258 2.97 0.29 -2.51
N ARG A 259 2.87 -0.60 -3.51
CA ARG A 259 4.00 -1.49 -3.89
C ARG A 259 5.31 -0.75 -4.19
N MET A 260 5.24 0.51 -4.64
CA MET A 260 6.41 1.35 -4.91
C MET A 260 6.87 2.19 -3.71
N LYS A 261 6.15 2.17 -2.58
CA LYS A 261 6.47 2.95 -1.38
C LYS A 261 7.65 2.33 -0.62
N SER A 262 8.22 3.08 0.31
CA SER A 262 9.42 2.69 1.08
C SER A 262 9.10 1.67 2.19
N ILE A 263 10.14 1.10 2.80
CA ILE A 263 10.00 0.28 4.01
C ILE A 263 9.38 1.07 5.18
N HIS A 264 9.73 2.36 5.35
CA HIS A 264 9.09 3.25 6.33
C HIS A 264 7.57 3.34 6.14
N TYR A 265 7.10 3.48 4.89
CA TYR A 265 5.67 3.54 4.63
C TYR A 265 4.99 2.21 4.98
N VAL A 266 5.50 1.09 4.49
CA VAL A 266 4.83 -0.21 4.71
C VAL A 266 4.88 -0.63 6.18
N SER A 267 6.00 -0.40 6.89
CA SER A 267 6.11 -0.68 8.32
C SER A 267 5.09 0.11 9.12
N THR A 268 4.98 1.42 8.88
CA THR A 268 4.10 2.29 9.67
C THR A 268 2.64 1.99 9.39
N VAL A 269 2.24 1.90 8.12
CA VAL A 269 0.84 1.66 7.77
C VAL A 269 0.38 0.27 8.23
N ALA A 270 1.18 -0.79 8.02
CA ALA A 270 0.83 -2.13 8.47
C ALA A 270 0.66 -2.20 9.99
N ASN A 271 1.61 -1.63 10.76
CA ASN A 271 1.58 -1.61 12.23
C ASN A 271 0.32 -0.89 12.75
N VAL A 272 0.00 0.27 12.16
CA VAL A 272 -1.19 1.06 12.53
C VAL A 272 -2.49 0.29 12.28
N TYR A 273 -2.69 -0.22 11.07
CA TYR A 273 -3.92 -0.94 10.75
C TYR A 273 -4.02 -2.25 11.52
N LYS A 274 -2.91 -2.96 11.75
CA LYS A 274 -2.88 -4.14 12.61
C LYS A 274 -3.35 -3.82 14.02
N ALA A 275 -2.78 -2.78 14.65
CA ALA A 275 -3.18 -2.37 15.99
C ALA A 275 -4.64 -1.91 16.08
N ALA A 276 -5.12 -1.17 15.07
CA ALA A 276 -6.51 -0.71 15.04
C ALA A 276 -7.50 -1.87 14.91
N VAL A 277 -7.24 -2.83 14.00
CA VAL A 277 -8.07 -4.03 13.85
C VAL A 277 -7.99 -4.89 15.11
N ASP A 278 -6.80 -5.14 15.66
CA ASP A 278 -6.64 -5.93 16.90
C ASP A 278 -7.39 -5.30 18.06
N SER A 279 -7.32 -3.97 18.20
CA SER A 279 -8.03 -3.22 19.24
C SER A 279 -9.55 -3.31 19.09
N TYR A 280 -10.09 -3.16 17.87
CA TYR A 280 -11.54 -3.28 17.64
C TYR A 280 -12.02 -4.71 17.88
N MET A 281 -11.29 -5.71 17.38
CA MET A 281 -11.67 -7.12 17.57
C MET A 281 -11.59 -7.58 19.03
N ALA A 282 -10.75 -6.96 19.85
CA ALA A 282 -10.62 -7.27 21.28
C ALA A 282 -11.78 -6.71 22.12
N ASP A 283 -12.24 -5.48 21.82
CA ASP A 283 -13.35 -4.83 22.52
C ASP A 283 -14.14 -3.90 21.59
N PRO A 284 -15.07 -4.45 20.76
CA PRO A 284 -15.86 -3.64 19.84
C PRO A 284 -16.77 -2.62 20.53
N GLU A 285 -17.23 -2.91 21.76
CA GLU A 285 -18.19 -2.06 22.47
C GLU A 285 -17.55 -0.76 23.00
N ASN A 286 -16.27 -0.80 23.34
CA ASN A 286 -15.52 0.35 23.86
C ASN A 286 -14.41 0.82 22.91
N TYR A 287 -14.43 0.41 21.65
CA TYR A 287 -13.41 0.80 20.68
C TYR A 287 -13.38 2.32 20.49
N VAL A 288 -12.17 2.87 20.51
CA VAL A 288 -11.90 4.27 20.19
C VAL A 288 -10.69 4.31 19.26
N CYS A 289 -10.82 5.00 18.12
CA CYS A 289 -9.67 5.29 17.27
C CYS A 289 -8.70 6.18 18.03
N LYS A 290 -7.46 5.72 18.21
CA LYS A 290 -6.46 6.47 18.96
C LYS A 290 -5.81 7.55 18.09
N GLN A 291 -5.66 8.74 18.64
CA GLN A 291 -4.98 9.85 17.96
C GLN A 291 -3.53 9.49 17.55
N GLU A 292 -2.84 8.67 18.32
CA GLU A 292 -1.47 8.20 18.02
C GLU A 292 -1.41 7.47 16.66
N TRP A 293 -2.45 6.73 16.28
CA TRP A 293 -2.52 6.03 14.99
C TRP A 293 -2.63 6.99 13.82
N ILE A 294 -3.47 8.01 13.98
CA ILE A 294 -3.63 9.08 12.99
C ILE A 294 -2.29 9.82 12.82
N ASP A 295 -1.65 10.17 13.94
CA ASP A 295 -0.37 10.89 13.94
C ASP A 295 0.72 10.07 13.25
N GLU A 296 0.81 8.76 13.49
CA GLU A 296 1.74 7.84 12.81
C GLU A 296 1.55 7.82 11.29
N LEU A 297 0.31 7.71 10.81
CA LEU A 297 0.02 7.73 9.37
C LEU A 297 0.44 9.07 8.73
N TRP A 298 0.27 10.17 9.47
CA TRP A 298 0.73 11.48 9.03
C TRP A 298 2.26 11.57 8.90
N LYS A 299 3.05 10.79 9.65
CA LYS A 299 4.53 10.77 9.53
C LYS A 299 5.01 10.20 8.20
N VAL A 300 4.21 9.36 7.54
CA VAL A 300 4.50 8.74 6.23
C VAL A 300 3.67 9.30 5.08
N ALA A 301 2.68 10.15 5.37
CA ALA A 301 1.82 10.77 4.38
C ALA A 301 2.62 11.67 3.42
N GLN A 302 2.38 11.49 2.12
CA GLN A 302 2.99 12.33 1.06
C GLN A 302 2.04 13.42 0.56
N ARG A 303 0.76 13.26 0.89
CA ARG A 303 -0.41 14.00 0.43
C ARG A 303 -1.38 14.08 1.61
N GLU A 304 -2.41 14.90 1.47
CA GLU A 304 -3.54 14.86 2.40
C GLU A 304 -4.23 13.49 2.37
N LEU A 305 -5.06 13.26 3.38
CA LEU A 305 -5.81 12.02 3.58
C LEU A 305 -7.31 12.32 3.54
N ALA A 306 -8.10 11.46 2.90
CA ALA A 306 -9.55 11.50 2.91
C ALA A 306 -10.16 10.08 2.86
N SER A 307 -11.46 9.94 3.09
CA SER A 307 -12.18 8.67 2.96
C SER A 307 -12.43 8.24 1.51
N GLY A 308 -12.15 9.08 0.51
CA GLY A 308 -12.45 8.77 -0.88
C GLY A 308 -13.97 8.69 -1.12
N PHE A 309 -14.45 7.61 -1.74
CA PHE A 309 -15.86 7.45 -2.13
C PHE A 309 -16.73 6.77 -1.05
N TYR A 310 -16.17 6.40 0.10
CA TYR A 310 -16.91 5.60 1.08
C TYR A 310 -18.15 6.29 1.65
N TYR A 311 -18.14 7.62 1.81
CA TYR A 311 -19.25 8.34 2.44
C TYR A 311 -19.89 9.39 1.53
N ASP A 312 -19.07 10.07 0.72
CA ASP A 312 -19.53 11.15 -0.15
C ASP A 312 -18.87 11.03 -1.52
N THR A 313 -19.47 11.66 -2.52
CA THR A 313 -18.80 11.86 -3.81
C THR A 313 -17.68 12.88 -3.63
N PRO A 314 -16.41 12.53 -3.94
CA PRO A 314 -15.28 13.45 -3.79
C PRO A 314 -15.48 14.76 -4.55
N SER A 315 -15.17 15.87 -3.89
CA SER A 315 -15.21 17.21 -4.46
C SER A 315 -13.80 17.71 -4.79
N GLU A 316 -13.64 19.02 -5.02
CA GLU A 316 -12.35 19.67 -5.10
C GLU A 316 -11.48 19.49 -3.84
N ASN A 317 -12.07 19.14 -2.69
CA ASN A 317 -11.35 18.96 -1.44
C ASN A 317 -10.54 17.67 -1.35
N GLU A 318 -10.90 16.67 -2.14
CA GLU A 318 -10.19 15.40 -2.26
C GLU A 318 -9.21 15.41 -3.44
N GLN A 319 -9.01 16.57 -4.06
CA GLN A 319 -8.01 16.80 -5.11
C GLN A 319 -6.84 17.61 -4.57
N LEU A 320 -5.65 17.36 -5.11
CA LEU A 320 -4.45 18.15 -4.85
C LEU A 320 -4.48 19.43 -5.69
N PHE A 321 -5.46 20.28 -5.39
CA PHE A 321 -5.62 21.62 -5.96
C PHE A 321 -5.33 22.67 -4.89
N GLY A 322 -4.56 23.71 -5.23
CA GLY A 322 -4.19 24.72 -4.26
C GLY A 322 -2.92 24.40 -3.45
N PRO A 323 -2.58 25.30 -2.50
CA PRO A 323 -1.53 25.06 -1.52
C PRO A 323 -1.86 23.86 -0.64
N ARG A 324 -0.82 23.07 -0.30
CA ARG A 324 -0.96 21.90 0.57
C ARG A 324 -1.41 22.30 1.97
N ARG A 325 -2.43 21.63 2.50
CA ARG A 325 -3.12 21.97 3.76
C ARG A 325 -2.41 21.43 5.00
N LYS A 326 -1.67 20.31 4.90
CA LYS A 326 -0.94 19.71 6.04
C LYS A 326 0.29 18.91 5.58
N ILE A 327 1.44 19.11 6.24
CA ILE A 327 2.66 18.34 5.94
C ILE A 327 3.60 18.16 7.16
N PRO A 328 3.40 17.14 8.02
CA PRO A 328 4.45 16.72 8.94
C PRO A 328 5.38 15.75 8.20
N GLN A 329 6.51 16.24 7.70
CA GLN A 329 7.48 15.36 7.04
C GLN A 329 8.40 14.74 8.08
N TYR A 330 8.37 13.41 8.21
CA TYR A 330 9.46 12.67 8.81
C TYR A 330 10.37 12.13 7.70
N LYS A 331 11.66 12.08 7.98
CA LYS A 331 12.67 11.45 7.14
C LYS A 331 13.05 10.14 7.79
N PHE A 332 12.91 9.04 7.04
CA PHE A 332 13.44 7.74 7.43
C PHE A 332 14.96 7.76 7.33
N ILE A 333 15.68 7.55 8.43
CA ILE A 333 17.14 7.74 8.48
C ILE A 333 17.94 6.46 8.69
N GLY A 334 17.34 5.41 9.25
CA GLY A 334 18.07 4.15 9.44
C GLY A 334 17.21 3.01 9.95
N GLU A 335 17.83 1.84 10.04
CA GLU A 335 17.24 0.59 10.50
C GLU A 335 18.25 -0.10 11.44
N VAL A 336 17.76 -0.67 12.53
CA VAL A 336 18.57 -1.42 13.50
C VAL A 336 18.90 -2.79 12.93
N MET A 337 20.19 -3.08 12.84
CA MET A 337 20.74 -4.34 12.34
C MET A 337 21.20 -5.28 13.46
N ALA A 338 21.59 -4.72 14.61
CA ALA A 338 22.00 -5.46 15.79
C ALA A 338 21.95 -4.57 17.05
N TYR A 339 21.91 -5.19 18.22
CA TYR A 339 21.95 -4.52 19.52
C TYR A 339 22.84 -5.29 20.50
N ASP A 340 23.76 -4.58 21.14
CA ASP A 340 24.57 -5.09 22.25
C ASP A 340 24.02 -4.58 23.59
N PRO A 341 23.41 -5.45 24.42
CA PRO A 341 22.83 -5.03 25.70
C PRO A 341 23.89 -4.69 26.75
N ALA A 342 25.13 -5.18 26.63
CA ALA A 342 26.18 -4.91 27.61
C ALA A 342 26.70 -3.46 27.48
N THR A 343 26.82 -2.98 26.24
CA THR A 343 27.27 -1.62 25.94
C THR A 343 26.13 -0.66 25.62
N LYS A 344 24.89 -1.16 25.53
CA LYS A 344 23.70 -0.44 25.04
C LYS A 344 23.92 0.21 23.69
N THR A 345 24.62 -0.49 22.80
CA THR A 345 25.00 0.04 21.48
C THR A 345 24.19 -0.64 20.39
N ALA A 346 23.57 0.17 19.52
CA ALA A 346 22.88 -0.32 18.33
C ALA A 346 23.79 -0.23 17.11
N THR A 347 23.81 -1.26 16.28
CA THR A 347 24.33 -1.20 14.91
C THR A 347 23.20 -0.78 13.99
N ILE A 348 23.41 0.28 13.22
CA ILE A 348 22.40 0.93 12.40
C ILE A 348 22.85 0.94 10.96
N ARG A 349 21.99 0.48 10.06
CA ARG A 349 22.14 0.71 8.63
C ARG A 349 21.51 2.05 8.28
N GLN A 350 22.36 3.00 7.89
CA GLN A 350 21.90 4.31 7.47
C GLN A 350 21.10 4.20 6.17
N ARG A 351 20.04 4.99 6.06
CA ARG A 351 19.21 5.13 4.85
C ARG A 351 19.22 6.56 4.30
N ASN A 352 19.24 7.54 5.20
CA ASN A 352 19.36 8.95 4.84
C ASN A 352 20.24 9.68 5.84
N HIS A 353 20.81 10.81 5.40
CA HIS A 353 21.66 11.66 6.23
C HIS A 353 21.02 12.07 7.56
N PHE A 354 21.79 11.89 8.64
CA PHE A 354 21.60 12.47 9.97
C PHE A 354 22.97 12.71 10.64
N SER A 355 22.97 13.52 11.69
CA SER A 355 24.16 14.08 12.35
C SER A 355 24.08 13.97 13.86
N VAL A 356 25.23 14.03 14.52
CA VAL A 356 25.30 14.27 15.97
C VAL A 356 24.55 15.57 16.29
N GLY A 357 23.71 15.52 17.33
CA GLY A 357 22.79 16.59 17.72
C GLY A 357 21.39 16.52 17.10
N ASP A 358 21.13 15.64 16.13
CA ASP A 358 19.77 15.41 15.62
C ASP A 358 18.92 14.72 16.69
N GLU A 359 17.67 15.18 16.86
CA GLU A 359 16.61 14.43 17.55
C GLU A 359 16.04 13.36 16.62
N ILE A 360 16.09 12.11 17.07
CA ILE A 360 15.65 10.93 16.32
C ILE A 360 14.63 10.14 17.12
N GLU A 361 13.76 9.43 16.40
CA GLU A 361 12.75 8.54 16.93
C GLU A 361 13.05 7.13 16.44
N PHE A 362 13.15 6.19 17.38
CA PHE A 362 13.09 4.77 17.13
C PHE A 362 11.64 4.31 17.18
N TYR A 363 11.24 3.43 16.27
CA TYR A 363 9.93 2.80 16.31
C TYR A 363 9.98 1.34 15.83
N GLY A 364 9.26 0.47 16.54
CA GLY A 364 9.19 -0.96 16.28
C GLY A 364 7.75 -1.49 16.15
N PRO A 365 7.59 -2.79 15.85
CA PRO A 365 6.31 -3.48 15.93
C PRO A 365 5.65 -3.29 17.31
N GLY A 366 4.31 -3.26 17.36
CA GLY A 366 3.58 -3.11 18.63
C GLY A 366 3.69 -1.72 19.25
N PHE A 367 4.01 -0.70 18.45
CA PHE A 367 4.11 0.72 18.87
C PHE A 367 5.21 0.98 19.92
N HIS A 368 6.28 0.19 19.94
CA HIS A 368 7.47 0.50 20.74
C HIS A 368 8.19 1.72 20.17
N HIS A 369 8.05 2.89 20.82
CA HIS A 369 8.64 4.15 20.36
C HIS A 369 9.45 4.82 21.47
N PHE A 370 10.62 5.38 21.13
CA PHE A 370 11.32 6.32 22.02
C PHE A 370 12.14 7.34 21.22
N HIS A 371 12.47 8.45 21.88
CA HIS A 371 13.21 9.56 21.29
C HIS A 371 14.57 9.75 21.95
N GLN A 372 15.58 10.09 21.15
CA GLN A 372 16.88 10.50 21.66
C GLN A 372 17.57 11.52 20.77
N THR A 373 18.44 12.32 21.37
CA THR A 373 19.48 13.08 20.69
C THR A 373 20.61 12.13 20.31
N VAL A 374 21.13 12.23 19.09
CA VAL A 374 22.34 11.50 18.69
C VAL A 374 23.55 12.18 19.34
N GLU A 375 24.16 11.56 20.35
CA GLU A 375 25.30 12.13 21.07
C GLU A 375 26.65 11.82 20.41
N VAL A 376 26.82 10.59 19.92
CA VAL A 376 28.03 10.11 19.26
C VAL A 376 27.67 9.01 18.28
N MET A 377 28.44 8.90 17.19
CA MET A 377 28.34 7.81 16.22
C MET A 377 29.75 7.33 15.88
N TYR A 378 29.87 6.04 15.58
CA TYR A 378 31.12 5.44 15.10
C TYR A 378 30.89 4.74 13.76
N ASN A 379 31.84 4.87 12.83
CA ASN A 379 31.83 4.11 11.57
C ASN A 379 32.22 2.63 11.79
N GLU A 380 32.28 1.85 10.72
CA GLU A 380 32.69 0.43 10.76
C GLU A 380 34.12 0.22 11.27
N ASP A 381 34.99 1.21 11.11
CA ASP A 381 36.38 1.18 11.60
C ASP A 381 36.52 1.60 13.08
N GLY A 382 35.40 1.95 13.74
CA GLY A 382 35.37 2.41 15.13
C GLY A 382 35.78 3.88 15.31
N GLU A 383 35.89 4.65 14.23
CA GLU A 383 36.22 6.07 14.27
C GLU A 383 34.96 6.91 14.54
N SER A 384 35.08 7.92 15.40
CA SER A 384 33.98 8.85 15.68
C SER A 384 33.64 9.69 14.46
N ILE A 385 32.35 9.75 14.10
CA ILE A 385 31.84 10.54 12.97
C ILE A 385 30.80 11.57 13.44
N ASP A 386 30.81 12.76 12.84
CA ASP A 386 29.86 13.85 13.12
C ASP A 386 28.56 13.73 12.30
N ARG A 387 28.64 13.02 11.18
CA ARG A 387 27.54 12.81 10.23
C ARG A 387 27.62 11.43 9.62
N ALA A 388 26.45 10.91 9.23
CA ALA A 388 26.33 9.68 8.45
C ALA A 388 25.90 10.04 7.01
N PRO A 389 26.83 10.37 6.10
CA PRO A 389 26.50 10.96 4.81
C PRO A 389 26.21 9.90 3.72
N ASN A 390 26.67 8.67 3.91
CA ASN A 390 26.66 7.63 2.88
C ASN A 390 25.46 6.69 3.06
N PRO A 391 24.56 6.59 2.06
CA PRO A 391 23.51 5.58 2.03
C PRO A 391 24.06 4.18 2.31
N MET A 392 23.36 3.41 3.14
CA MET A 392 23.65 2.01 3.46
C MET A 392 24.89 1.75 4.31
N MET A 393 25.62 2.79 4.76
CA MET A 393 26.74 2.58 5.69
C MET A 393 26.24 1.99 7.01
N LEU A 394 27.01 1.07 7.59
CA LEU A 394 26.80 0.69 8.98
C LEU A 394 27.49 1.70 9.89
N LEU A 395 26.82 2.00 10.99
CA LEU A 395 27.37 2.80 12.07
C LEU A 395 26.90 2.21 13.40
N THR A 396 27.59 2.58 14.47
CA THR A 396 27.15 2.23 15.82
C THR A 396 26.91 3.49 16.64
N MET A 397 25.91 3.46 17.52
CA MET A 397 25.70 4.50 18.52
C MET A 397 25.01 3.95 19.78
N PRO A 398 25.26 4.55 20.96
CA PRO A 398 24.51 4.24 22.16
C PRO A 398 23.01 4.56 22.01
N VAL A 399 22.16 3.75 22.63
CA VAL A 399 20.71 3.96 22.69
C VAL A 399 20.19 4.03 24.12
N LYS A 400 19.20 4.90 24.36
CA LYS A 400 18.60 5.11 25.69
C LYS A 400 17.82 3.89 26.18
N GLU A 401 17.15 3.20 25.27
CA GLU A 401 16.30 2.04 25.52
C GLU A 401 16.75 0.85 24.67
N PRO A 402 16.47 -0.40 25.08
CA PRO A 402 16.71 -1.57 24.25
C PRO A 402 16.01 -1.45 22.88
N VAL A 403 16.67 -1.91 21.83
CA VAL A 403 16.14 -1.95 20.45
C VAL A 403 16.23 -3.37 19.90
N GLU A 404 15.37 -3.66 18.94
CA GLU A 404 15.33 -4.95 18.25
C GLU A 404 15.78 -4.85 16.79
N VAL A 405 16.25 -5.96 16.23
CA VAL A 405 16.59 -6.01 14.79
C VAL A 405 15.33 -5.77 13.97
N GLY A 406 15.39 -4.81 13.05
CA GLY A 406 14.25 -4.38 12.25
C GLY A 406 13.54 -3.14 12.80
N ASP A 407 13.90 -2.66 14.01
CA ASP A 407 13.45 -1.35 14.49
C ASP A 407 13.92 -0.26 13.53
N MET A 408 13.06 0.71 13.28
CA MET A 408 13.26 1.74 12.29
C MET A 408 13.51 3.08 12.96
N ILE A 409 14.27 3.93 12.28
CA ILE A 409 14.70 5.22 12.81
C ILE A 409 14.26 6.31 11.85
N ARG A 410 13.63 7.33 12.38
CA ARG A 410 13.20 8.51 11.64
C ARG A 410 13.52 9.79 12.40
N LYS A 411 13.52 10.92 11.69
CA LYS A 411 13.63 12.25 12.28
C LYS A 411 12.65 13.21 11.65
N LYS A 412 12.21 14.22 12.41
CA LYS A 412 11.40 15.31 11.88
C LYS A 412 12.23 16.11 10.86
N LYS A 413 11.64 16.49 9.73
CA LYS A 413 12.31 17.31 8.72
C LYS A 413 12.42 18.76 9.12
#